data_AF-A0A3D3KTL1-F1
#
_entry.id   AF-A0A3D3KTL1-F1
#
_cell.length_a   1.000
_cell.length_b   1.000
_cell.length_c   1.000
_cell.angle_alpha   90.00
_cell.angle_beta   90.00
_cell.angle_gamma   90.00
#
_symmetry.space_group_name_H-M   'P 1'
#
loop_
_entity.id
_entity.type
_entity.pdbx_description
1 polymer ?
#
loop_
_entity_poly.entity_id
_entity_poly.type
_entity_poly.pdbx_seq_one_letter_code
_entity_poly.pdbx_strand_id
1 'polypeptide(L)'
;MATDFFSVDTVFLKRLYVLMFVHVGTRRVLAASCTAEPNSAWVTQQARNLSRQLEEEGIKLSLVIHDHHRKFPSSFDSIFGSGGAQVPTPVMAPRANAHAERWIGSCRRECLDWMLIASEGHLRRVLREYLLHYNVERPHRSRGLRPPSARGDLIPHQRGNTINRRERLGGLLSEYYVEPQAA
;
A
#
# COMPACT_ATOMS: atom_id res chain seq x y z
N MET A 1 -9.93 -0.39 7.74
CA MET A 1 -8.95 0.10 6.75
C MET A 1 -8.41 1.44 7.22
N ALA A 2 -7.14 1.74 6.94
CA ALA A 2 -6.59 3.08 7.11
C ALA A 2 -6.15 3.62 5.74
N THR A 3 -6.24 4.92 5.54
CA THR A 3 -5.90 5.58 4.28
C THR A 3 -5.39 6.99 4.54
N ASP A 4 -4.42 7.40 3.74
CA ASP A 4 -3.73 8.67 3.92
C ASP A 4 -3.08 9.12 2.60
N PHE A 5 -2.70 10.40 2.56
CA PHE A 5 -1.96 11.04 1.49
C PHE A 5 -0.50 11.29 1.86
N PHE A 6 0.37 11.19 0.87
CA PHE A 6 1.70 11.79 0.92
C PHE A 6 2.12 12.32 -0.44
N SER A 7 3.13 13.17 -0.48
CA SER A 7 3.62 13.77 -1.72
C SER A 7 5.00 13.28 -2.14
N VAL A 8 5.25 13.25 -3.44
CA VAL A 8 6.58 12.97 -4.01
C VAL A 8 6.87 14.04 -5.04
N ASP A 9 8.04 14.66 -4.94
CA ASP A 9 8.47 15.68 -5.89
C ASP A 9 9.25 15.02 -7.04
N THR A 10 9.00 15.47 -8.26
CA THR A 10 9.73 14.99 -9.44
C THR A 10 11.01 15.78 -9.65
N VAL A 11 11.90 15.24 -10.48
CA VAL A 11 13.11 15.96 -10.94
C VAL A 11 12.81 17.27 -11.68
N PHE A 12 11.56 17.44 -12.15
CA PHE A 12 11.08 18.66 -12.79
C PHE A 12 10.32 19.57 -11.80
N LEU A 13 10.54 19.40 -10.49
CA LEU A 13 9.94 20.18 -9.41
C LEU A 13 8.40 20.18 -9.42
N LYS A 14 7.78 19.14 -10.00
CA LYS A 14 6.34 18.93 -9.93
C LYS A 14 6.02 18.08 -8.72
N ARG A 15 5.04 18.53 -7.92
CA ARG A 15 4.53 17.74 -6.79
C ARG A 15 3.47 16.76 -7.27
N LEU A 16 3.68 15.48 -7.00
CA LEU A 16 2.69 14.42 -7.14
C LEU A 16 2.15 14.05 -5.77
N TYR A 17 0.89 13.65 -5.73
CA TYR A 17 0.22 13.15 -4.53
C TYR A 17 -0.09 11.67 -4.70
N VAL A 18 0.11 10.91 -3.63
CA VAL A 18 -0.19 9.48 -3.56
C VAL A 18 -1.25 9.26 -2.49
N LEU A 19 -2.36 8.63 -2.88
CA LEU A 19 -3.38 8.12 -1.97
C LEU A 19 -3.15 6.62 -1.80
N MET A 20 -3.08 6.14 -0.55
CA MET A 20 -2.87 4.73 -0.25
C MET A 20 -3.93 4.16 0.68
N PHE A 21 -4.17 2.85 0.60
CA PHE A 21 -5.15 2.15 1.41
C PHE A 21 -4.53 0.89 2.02
N VAL A 22 -4.49 0.81 3.35
CA VAL A 22 -3.96 -0.35 4.08
C VAL A 22 -5.04 -1.05 4.89
N HIS A 23 -5.13 -2.36 4.72
CA HIS A 23 -5.91 -3.21 5.60
C HIS A 23 -5.16 -3.42 6.93
N VAL A 24 -5.67 -2.83 8.00
CA VAL A 24 -5.01 -2.73 9.31
C VAL A 24 -4.68 -4.11 9.90
N GLY A 25 -5.61 -5.08 9.81
CA GLY A 25 -5.45 -6.42 10.40
C GLY A 25 -4.41 -7.28 9.68
N THR A 26 -4.39 -7.27 8.36
CA THR A 26 -3.46 -8.10 7.55
C THR A 26 -2.18 -7.38 7.20
N ARG A 27 -2.12 -6.06 7.38
CA ARG A 27 -1.07 -5.15 6.89
C ARG A 27 -0.97 -5.07 5.37
N ARG A 28 -1.88 -5.69 4.62
CA ARG A 28 -1.88 -5.66 3.16
C ARG A 28 -2.23 -4.25 2.69
N VAL A 29 -1.40 -3.68 1.83
CA VAL A 29 -1.74 -2.43 1.14
C VAL A 29 -2.52 -2.81 -0.12
N LEU A 30 -3.78 -2.38 -0.16
CA LEU A 30 -4.74 -2.77 -1.18
C LEU A 30 -4.55 -1.97 -2.46
N ALA A 31 -4.25 -0.67 -2.32
CA ALA A 31 -3.97 0.21 -3.43
C ALA A 31 -3.05 1.37 -3.01
N ALA A 32 -2.26 1.86 -3.97
CA ALA A 32 -1.60 3.15 -3.91
C ALA A 32 -1.66 3.80 -5.29
N SER A 33 -2.34 4.93 -5.40
CA SER A 33 -2.61 5.64 -6.66
C SER A 33 -2.00 7.03 -6.59
N CYS A 34 -1.41 7.51 -7.69
CA CYS A 34 -0.79 8.82 -7.75
C CYS A 34 -1.42 9.74 -8.81
N THR A 35 -1.38 11.05 -8.56
CA THR A 35 -1.84 12.12 -9.46
C THR A 35 -1.11 13.43 -9.17
N ALA A 36 -0.94 14.29 -10.17
CA ALA A 36 -0.58 15.70 -9.94
C ALA A 36 -1.75 16.53 -9.36
N GLU A 37 -2.98 16.10 -9.59
CA GLU A 37 -4.21 16.84 -9.27
C GLU A 37 -5.17 15.99 -8.42
N PRO A 38 -5.02 15.97 -7.08
CA PRO A 38 -5.84 15.15 -6.18
C PRO A 38 -7.19 15.82 -5.89
N ASN A 39 -7.97 16.10 -6.94
CA ASN A 39 -9.29 16.70 -6.80
C ASN A 39 -10.34 15.70 -6.27
N SER A 40 -11.48 16.20 -5.81
CA SER A 40 -12.53 15.38 -5.18
C SER A 40 -13.06 14.26 -6.10
N ALA A 41 -13.15 14.51 -7.40
CA ALA A 41 -13.58 13.51 -8.38
C ALA A 41 -12.58 12.35 -8.47
N TRP A 42 -11.28 12.66 -8.53
CA TRP A 42 -10.23 11.66 -8.54
C TRP A 42 -10.21 10.85 -7.25
N VAL A 43 -10.31 11.50 -6.07
CA VAL A 43 -10.33 10.82 -4.76
C VAL A 43 -11.52 9.87 -4.63
N THR A 44 -12.70 10.34 -5.06
CA THR A 44 -13.93 9.53 -5.06
C THR A 44 -13.82 8.34 -6.02
N GLN A 45 -13.18 8.53 -7.17
CA GLN A 45 -12.93 7.43 -8.11
C GLN A 45 -11.99 6.38 -7.52
N GLN A 46 -10.97 6.77 -6.74
CA GLN A 46 -10.10 5.81 -6.05
C GLN A 46 -10.88 4.98 -5.02
N ALA A 47 -11.77 5.61 -4.24
CA ALA A 47 -12.66 4.89 -3.33
C ALA A 47 -13.56 3.89 -4.07
N ARG A 48 -14.16 4.29 -5.19
CA ARG A 48 -15.02 3.43 -6.00
C ARG A 48 -14.26 2.23 -6.57
N ASN A 49 -13.05 2.46 -7.08
CA ASN A 49 -12.19 1.40 -7.59
C ASN A 49 -11.85 0.38 -6.50
N LEU A 50 -11.52 0.87 -5.30
CA LEU A 50 -11.23 0.01 -4.17
C LEU A 50 -12.45 -0.76 -3.66
N SER A 51 -13.63 -0.12 -3.57
CA SER A 51 -14.88 -0.79 -3.16
C SER A 51 -15.16 -1.99 -4.06
N ARG A 52 -15.07 -1.80 -5.38
CA ARG A 52 -15.26 -2.87 -6.34
C ARG A 52 -14.26 -4.01 -6.14
N GLN A 53 -12.97 -3.69 -5.97
CA GLN A 53 -11.95 -4.71 -5.72
C GLN A 53 -12.24 -5.50 -4.43
N LEU A 54 -12.69 -4.82 -3.37
CA LEU A 54 -13.03 -5.46 -2.10
C LEU A 54 -14.25 -6.38 -2.23
N GLU A 55 -15.25 -5.98 -3.00
CA GLU A 55 -16.41 -6.81 -3.34
C GLU A 55 -15.98 -8.07 -4.11
N GLU A 56 -15.14 -7.92 -5.14
CA GLU A 56 -14.58 -9.03 -5.93
C GLU A 56 -13.76 -10.00 -5.07
N GLU A 57 -13.02 -9.50 -4.08
CA GLU A 57 -12.24 -10.31 -3.14
C GLU A 57 -13.07 -10.84 -1.95
N GLY A 58 -14.36 -10.49 -1.84
CA GLY A 58 -15.22 -10.88 -0.73
C GLY A 58 -14.84 -10.26 0.62
N ILE A 59 -14.12 -9.13 0.63
CA ILE A 59 -13.64 -8.46 1.83
C ILE A 59 -14.66 -7.41 2.27
N LYS A 60 -15.34 -7.66 3.40
CA LYS A 60 -16.24 -6.68 4.02
C LYS A 60 -15.49 -5.73 4.96
N LEU A 61 -15.57 -4.43 4.70
CA LEU A 61 -15.02 -3.41 5.60
C LEU A 61 -16.07 -2.97 6.63
N SER A 62 -15.70 -2.99 7.90
CA SER A 62 -16.52 -2.38 8.97
C SER A 62 -16.16 -0.93 9.25
N LEU A 63 -14.89 -0.56 9.01
CA LEU A 63 -14.33 0.74 9.37
C LEU A 63 -13.36 1.24 8.31
N VAL A 64 -13.45 2.53 7.96
CA VAL A 64 -12.44 3.26 7.17
C VAL A 64 -11.96 4.46 7.99
N ILE A 65 -10.65 4.53 8.20
CA ILE A 65 -9.99 5.59 8.97
C ILE A 65 -9.16 6.40 8.00
N HIS A 66 -9.39 7.71 7.97
CA HIS A 66 -8.49 8.68 7.34
C HIS A 66 -8.31 9.87 8.28
N ASP A 67 -7.29 10.69 8.02
CA ASP A 67 -7.12 11.93 8.76
C ASP A 67 -8.21 12.95 8.36
N HIS A 68 -8.45 13.97 9.19
CA HIS A 68 -9.48 14.99 8.92
C HIS A 68 -8.99 16.01 7.84
N HIS A 69 -8.18 15.58 6.88
CA HIS A 69 -7.66 16.45 5.85
C HIS A 69 -8.77 16.81 4.85
N ARG A 70 -8.85 18.09 4.45
CA ARG A 70 -9.77 18.62 3.42
C ARG A 70 -9.70 17.91 2.05
N LYS A 71 -8.80 16.95 1.86
CA LYS A 71 -8.63 16.17 0.63
C LYS A 71 -9.65 15.03 0.52
N PHE A 72 -10.30 14.65 1.62
CA PHE A 72 -11.35 13.64 1.63
C PHE A 72 -12.73 14.32 1.48
N PRO A 73 -13.38 14.23 0.30
CA PRO A 73 -14.72 14.77 0.12
C PRO A 73 -15.78 13.85 0.74
N SER A 74 -16.95 14.37 1.10
CA SER A 74 -18.07 13.54 1.60
C SER A 74 -18.49 12.43 0.63
N SER A 75 -18.30 12.63 -0.67
CA SER A 75 -18.52 11.60 -1.68
C SER A 75 -17.59 10.39 -1.54
N PHE A 76 -16.40 10.55 -0.97
CA PHE A 76 -15.51 9.44 -0.63
C PHE A 76 -16.11 8.59 0.50
N ASP A 77 -16.57 9.25 1.58
CA ASP A 77 -17.17 8.58 2.74
C ASP A 77 -18.43 7.82 2.34
N SER A 78 -19.27 8.44 1.49
CA SER A 78 -20.50 7.83 0.98
C SER A 78 -20.27 6.53 0.22
N ILE A 79 -19.15 6.37 -0.51
CA ILE A 79 -18.83 5.12 -1.21
C ILE A 79 -18.70 3.98 -0.20
N PHE A 80 -17.87 4.14 0.84
CA PHE A 80 -17.67 3.09 1.84
C PHE A 80 -18.89 2.93 2.76
N GLY A 81 -19.60 4.03 3.06
CA GLY A 81 -20.85 4.03 3.81
C GLY A 81 -21.94 3.20 3.12
N SER A 82 -22.06 3.29 1.79
CA SER A 82 -23.00 2.47 1.01
C SER A 82 -22.70 0.97 1.07
N GLY A 83 -21.43 0.60 1.30
CA GLY A 83 -21.00 -0.78 1.57
C GLY A 83 -21.13 -1.22 3.03
N GLY A 84 -21.68 -0.37 3.91
CA GLY A 84 -21.89 -0.65 5.33
C GLY A 84 -20.68 -0.39 6.23
N ALA A 85 -19.62 0.26 5.72
CA ALA A 85 -18.49 0.65 6.53
C ALA A 85 -18.77 1.99 7.24
N GLN A 86 -18.39 2.10 8.51
CA GLN A 86 -18.35 3.38 9.20
C GLN A 86 -17.06 4.13 8.82
N VAL A 87 -17.18 5.43 8.57
CA VAL A 87 -16.02 6.30 8.29
C VAL A 87 -15.90 7.30 9.43
N PRO A 88 -15.41 6.89 10.62
CA PRO A 88 -15.18 7.84 11.68
C PRO A 88 -14.10 8.83 11.24
N THR A 89 -14.33 10.10 11.54
CA THR A 89 -13.28 11.12 11.55
C THR A 89 -12.86 11.32 13.00
N PRO A 90 -12.03 10.43 13.58
CA PRO A 90 -11.73 10.52 14.99
C PRO A 90 -10.85 11.74 15.23
N VAL A 91 -11.47 12.79 15.78
CA VAL A 91 -10.78 14.01 16.22
C VAL A 91 -9.77 13.60 17.28
N MET A 92 -8.49 13.88 17.06
CA MET A 92 -7.38 13.55 17.97
C MET A 92 -7.08 12.06 18.17
N ALA A 93 -7.22 11.21 17.14
CA ALA A 93 -6.76 9.81 17.20
C ALA A 93 -5.54 9.52 16.28
N PRO A 94 -4.35 10.09 16.54
CA PRO A 94 -3.15 9.87 15.72
C PRO A 94 -2.74 8.39 15.63
N ARG A 95 -3.07 7.57 16.65
CA ARG A 95 -2.82 6.12 16.61
C ARG A 95 -3.66 5.38 15.56
N ALA A 96 -4.83 5.92 15.21
CA ALA A 96 -5.76 5.27 14.29
C ALA A 96 -5.19 5.22 12.86
N ASN A 97 -4.43 6.24 12.45
CA ASN A 97 -3.78 6.31 11.15
C ASN A 97 -2.30 5.85 11.16
N ALA A 98 -1.75 5.48 12.32
CA ALA A 98 -0.35 5.07 12.47
C ALA A 98 0.06 3.89 11.57
N HIS A 99 -0.89 3.09 11.10
CA HIS A 99 -0.63 2.02 10.13
C HIS A 99 -0.34 2.57 8.72
N ALA A 100 -1.07 3.58 8.27
CA ALA A 100 -0.81 4.25 6.99
C ALA A 100 0.51 5.04 7.08
N GLU A 101 0.69 5.84 8.13
CA GLU A 101 1.92 6.61 8.36
C GLU A 101 3.18 5.71 8.39
N ARG A 102 3.09 4.56 9.08
CA ARG A 102 4.18 3.59 9.12
C ARG A 102 4.50 3.05 7.73
N TRP A 103 3.47 2.71 6.96
CA TRP A 103 3.66 2.24 5.59
C TRP A 103 4.29 3.31 4.71
N ILE A 104 3.82 4.55 4.78
CA ILE A 104 4.38 5.69 4.06
C ILE A 104 5.87 5.86 4.40
N GLY A 105 6.22 5.80 5.68
CA GLY A 105 7.60 5.87 6.12
C GLY A 105 8.47 4.73 5.57
N SER A 106 7.94 3.51 5.49
CA SER A 106 8.65 2.39 4.85
C SER A 106 8.82 2.61 3.35
N CYS A 107 7.76 3.01 2.65
CA CYS A 107 7.80 3.29 1.21
C CYS A 107 8.84 4.37 0.87
N ARG A 108 8.94 5.41 1.69
CA ARG A 108 9.98 6.44 1.57
C ARG A 108 11.38 5.89 1.78
N ARG A 109 11.65 5.39 2.99
CA ARG A 109 13.01 4.98 3.39
C ARG A 109 13.58 3.84 2.56
N GLU A 110 12.73 2.94 2.06
CA GLU A 110 13.15 1.76 1.29
C GLU A 110 13.18 2.03 -0.21
N CYS A 111 12.45 3.04 -0.70
CA CYS A 111 12.26 3.22 -2.13
C CYS A 111 12.34 4.69 -2.56
N LEU A 112 11.38 5.52 -2.14
CA LEU A 112 11.20 6.84 -2.74
C LEU A 112 12.26 7.88 -2.35
N ASP A 113 12.95 7.70 -1.23
CA ASP A 113 14.05 8.59 -0.82
C ASP A 113 15.35 8.30 -1.61
N TRP A 114 15.44 7.14 -2.27
CA TRP A 114 16.59 6.72 -3.06
C TRP A 114 16.38 6.83 -4.57
N MET A 115 15.17 7.23 -5.00
CA MET A 115 14.79 7.24 -6.40
C MET A 115 14.27 8.60 -6.84
N LEU A 116 14.92 9.15 -7.85
CA LEU A 116 14.46 10.36 -8.52
C LEU A 116 13.27 10.05 -9.43
N ILE A 117 12.10 10.58 -9.07
CA ILE A 117 10.88 10.38 -9.84
C ILE A 117 10.83 11.35 -11.02
N ALA A 118 10.60 10.82 -12.22
CA ALA A 118 10.61 11.60 -13.46
C ALA A 118 9.22 12.12 -13.84
N SER A 119 8.18 11.33 -13.58
CA SER A 119 6.81 11.62 -14.00
C SER A 119 5.80 10.83 -13.16
N GLU A 120 4.52 11.15 -13.31
CA GLU A 120 3.44 10.37 -12.70
C GLU A 120 3.42 8.92 -13.18
N GLY A 121 3.68 8.69 -14.48
CA GLY A 121 3.80 7.33 -15.03
C GLY A 121 4.96 6.54 -14.41
N HIS A 122 6.10 7.21 -14.18
CA HIS A 122 7.22 6.61 -13.47
C HIS A 122 6.83 6.26 -12.03
N LEU A 123 6.26 7.20 -11.28
CA LEU A 123 5.82 6.97 -9.89
C LEU A 123 4.81 5.82 -9.79
N ARG A 124 3.84 5.75 -10.72
CA ARG A 124 2.86 4.65 -10.77
C ARG A 124 3.54 3.29 -10.91
N ARG A 125 4.55 3.16 -11.78
CA ARG A 125 5.32 1.92 -11.94
C ARG A 125 6.10 1.58 -10.68
N VAL A 126 6.73 2.57 -10.06
CA VAL A 126 7.49 2.40 -8.81
C VAL A 126 6.60 1.91 -7.68
N LEU A 127 5.45 2.57 -7.47
CA LEU A 127 4.46 2.18 -6.46
C LEU A 127 3.92 0.76 -6.72
N ARG A 128 3.68 0.38 -7.97
CA ARG A 128 3.23 -0.98 -8.32
C ARG A 128 4.27 -2.03 -7.92
N GLU A 129 5.54 -1.83 -8.27
CA GLU A 129 6.62 -2.75 -7.90
C GLU A 129 6.83 -2.78 -6.38
N TYR A 130 6.77 -1.63 -5.72
CA TYR A 130 6.87 -1.56 -4.27
C TYR A 130 5.70 -2.26 -3.57
N LEU A 131 4.47 -2.14 -4.08
CA LEU A 131 3.31 -2.86 -3.56
C LEU A 131 3.45 -4.37 -3.69
N LEU A 132 3.94 -4.85 -4.84
CA LEU A 132 4.21 -6.28 -5.06
C LEU A 132 5.24 -6.78 -4.05
N HIS A 133 6.37 -6.08 -3.93
CA HIS A 133 7.39 -6.38 -2.94
C HIS A 133 6.81 -6.39 -1.51
N TYR A 134 6.18 -5.29 -1.11
CA TYR A 134 5.68 -5.10 0.25
C TYR A 134 4.64 -6.15 0.66
N ASN A 135 3.75 -6.53 -0.26
CA ASN A 135 2.63 -7.44 0.02
C ASN A 135 3.01 -8.92 -0.13
N VAL A 136 3.92 -9.28 -1.04
CA VAL A 136 4.15 -10.69 -1.40
C VAL A 136 5.50 -11.20 -0.89
N GLU A 137 6.48 -10.32 -0.72
CA GLU A 137 7.89 -10.69 -0.51
C GLU A 137 8.39 -10.21 0.85
N ARG A 138 8.21 -8.91 1.14
CA ARG A 138 8.79 -8.24 2.30
C ARG A 138 8.39 -8.90 3.62
N PRO A 139 9.33 -9.33 4.47
CA PRO A 139 9.01 -9.92 5.76
C PRO A 139 8.53 -8.85 6.77
N HIS A 140 7.53 -9.22 7.59
CA HIS A 140 6.99 -8.33 8.63
C HIS A 140 7.16 -8.96 10.02
N ARG A 141 7.94 -8.33 10.91
CA ARG A 141 8.16 -8.82 12.29
C ARG A 141 6.85 -9.04 13.05
N SER A 142 5.88 -8.13 12.91
CA SER A 142 4.57 -8.26 13.55
C SER A 142 3.70 -9.40 12.98
N ARG A 143 4.16 -10.08 11.93
CA ARG A 143 3.49 -11.23 11.29
C ARG A 143 4.37 -12.49 11.31
N GLY A 144 5.33 -12.57 12.23
CA GLY A 144 6.24 -13.71 12.30
C GLY A 144 7.08 -13.86 11.03
N LEU A 145 7.57 -12.74 10.50
CA LEU A 145 8.34 -12.63 9.25
C LEU A 145 7.57 -13.02 7.97
N ARG A 146 6.25 -13.22 8.05
CA ARG A 146 5.43 -13.48 6.86
C ARG A 146 5.06 -12.19 6.12
N PRO A 147 5.07 -12.18 4.77
CA PRO A 147 4.51 -11.08 4.01
C PRO A 147 2.98 -10.96 4.22
N PRO A 148 2.38 -9.79 3.93
CA PRO A 148 0.96 -9.54 4.14
C PRO A 148 0.03 -10.51 3.39
N SER A 149 0.42 -10.89 2.16
CA SER A 149 -0.31 -11.79 1.28
C SER A 149 0.18 -13.24 1.34
N ALA A 150 1.06 -13.58 2.28
CA ALA A 150 1.55 -14.95 2.45
C ALA A 150 0.38 -15.93 2.62
N ARG A 151 0.38 -17.01 1.82
CA ARG A 151 -0.52 -18.16 1.95
C ARG A 151 0.33 -19.40 2.20
N GLY A 152 -0.09 -20.24 3.14
CA GLY A 152 0.65 -21.45 3.53
C GLY A 152 1.77 -21.20 4.53
N ASP A 153 2.53 -22.25 4.81
CA ASP A 153 3.64 -22.22 5.76
C ASP A 153 4.94 -21.77 5.12
N LEU A 154 5.83 -21.23 5.96
CA LEU A 154 7.18 -20.88 5.53
C LEU A 154 7.89 -22.17 5.13
N ILE A 155 8.48 -22.20 3.93
CA ILE A 155 9.31 -23.33 3.50
C ILE A 155 10.51 -23.39 4.46
N PRO A 156 10.68 -24.47 5.24
CA PRO A 156 11.83 -24.59 6.13
C PRO A 156 13.11 -24.56 5.31
N HIS A 157 14.10 -23.77 5.75
CA HIS A 157 15.41 -23.83 5.13
C HIS A 157 16.03 -25.20 5.43
N GLN A 158 16.28 -25.99 4.38
CA GLN A 158 17.06 -27.22 4.46
C GLN A 158 18.47 -26.97 3.91
N ARG A 159 19.48 -27.57 4.55
CA ARG A 159 20.87 -27.54 4.04
C ARG A 159 20.90 -28.14 2.64
N GLY A 160 21.47 -27.41 1.68
CA GLY A 160 21.54 -27.80 0.27
C GLY A 160 20.59 -27.05 -0.66
N ASN A 161 19.66 -26.26 -0.12
CA ASN A 161 18.77 -25.44 -0.94
C ASN A 161 19.53 -24.30 -1.62
N THR A 162 19.36 -24.15 -2.94
CA THR A 162 19.84 -22.98 -3.70
C THR A 162 19.00 -21.76 -3.33
N ILE A 163 19.66 -20.70 -2.85
CA ILE A 163 19.02 -19.42 -2.56
C ILE A 163 19.12 -18.55 -3.81
N ASN A 164 17.97 -18.18 -4.37
CA ASN A 164 17.86 -17.27 -5.49
C ASN A 164 17.56 -15.84 -4.99
N ARG A 165 17.96 -14.84 -5.78
CA ARG A 165 17.69 -13.42 -5.51
C ARG A 165 16.83 -12.84 -6.63
N ARG A 166 15.78 -12.13 -6.26
CA ARG A 166 14.95 -11.33 -7.16
C ARG A 166 15.20 -9.85 -6.86
N GLU A 167 15.64 -9.12 -7.86
CA GLU A 167 15.79 -7.67 -7.78
C GLU A 167 14.58 -6.96 -8.37
N ARG A 168 14.20 -5.83 -7.78
CA ARG A 168 13.21 -4.89 -8.32
C ARG A 168 13.78 -3.49 -8.27
N LEU A 169 13.23 -2.60 -9.12
CA LEU A 169 13.58 -1.18 -9.12
C LEU A 169 15.08 -0.90 -9.26
N GLY A 170 15.75 -1.64 -10.17
CA GLY A 170 17.19 -1.47 -10.42
C GLY A 170 18.08 -1.96 -9.28
N GLY A 171 17.64 -2.99 -8.53
CA GLY A 171 18.40 -3.57 -7.43
C GLY A 171 18.11 -2.94 -6.06
N LEU A 172 17.35 -1.83 -6.02
CA LEU A 172 17.00 -1.13 -4.79
C LEU A 172 16.23 -2.02 -3.81
N LEU A 173 15.36 -2.89 -4.33
CA LEU A 173 14.67 -3.89 -3.53
C LEU A 173 15.19 -5.27 -3.94
N SER A 174 15.45 -6.10 -2.94
CA SER A 174 15.92 -7.47 -3.12
C SER A 174 15.14 -8.41 -2.24
N GLU A 175 14.66 -9.51 -2.84
CA GLU A 175 14.05 -10.62 -2.12
C GLU A 175 14.86 -11.89 -2.36
N TYR A 176 14.96 -12.74 -1.33
CA TYR A 176 15.67 -14.00 -1.41
C TYR A 176 14.69 -15.15 -1.20
N TYR A 177 14.69 -16.11 -2.12
CA TYR A 177 13.75 -17.24 -2.10
C TYR A 177 14.44 -18.55 -2.46
N VAL A 178 13.85 -19.65 -2.02
CA VAL A 178 14.22 -21.01 -2.43
C VAL A 178 13.19 -21.48 -3.45
N GLU A 179 13.63 -22.07 -4.57
CA GLU A 179 12.69 -22.71 -5.50
C GLU A 179 12.07 -23.94 -4.85
N PRO A 180 10.74 -24.15 -4.96
CA PRO A 180 10.15 -25.43 -4.60
C PRO A 180 10.83 -26.53 -5.43
N GLN A 181 11.43 -27.53 -4.80
CA GLN A 181 11.85 -28.73 -5.54
C GLN A 181 10.61 -29.31 -6.20
N ALA A 182 10.66 -29.48 -7.54
CA ALA A 182 9.60 -30.14 -8.27
C ALA A 182 9.36 -31.52 -7.65
N ALA A 183 8.12 -31.79 -7.26
CA ALA A 183 7.68 -33.09 -6.74
C ALA A 183 7.70 -34.15 -7.84
#